data_AF-A0A8S3W2S4-F1
#
_entry.id   AF-A0A8S3W2S4-F1
#
_cell.length_a   1.000
_cell.length_b   1.000
_cell.length_c   1.000
_cell.angle_alpha   90.00
_cell.angle_beta   90.00
_cell.angle_gamma   90.00
#
_symmetry.space_group_name_H-M   'P 1'
#
loop_
_entity.id
_entity.type
_entity.pdbx_description
1 polymer ?
#
loop_
_entity_poly.entity_id
_entity_poly.type
_entity_poly.pdbx_seq_one_letter_code
_entity_poly.pdbx_strand_id
1 'polypeptide(L)' 'MCTIPERLSASATLTHPWLIQSALCTELHVTKTKLKRYVIKKRWAKAVAAVIALKRMGAKFEDVHEEKAEKA' A
#
# COMPACT_ATOMS: atom_id res chain seq x y z
N MET A 1 8.21 -27.61 -4.01
CA MET A 1 8.61 -26.20 -3.81
C MET A 1 8.77 -25.59 -5.20
N CYS A 2 7.92 -24.64 -5.59
CA CYS A 2 7.97 -24.03 -6.93
C CYS A 2 9.11 -23.00 -6.98
N THR A 3 10.28 -23.41 -7.45
CA THR A 3 11.41 -22.50 -7.72
C THR A 3 11.18 -21.86 -9.08
N ILE A 4 10.83 -20.59 -9.11
CA ILE A 4 10.76 -19.77 -10.34
C ILE A 4 12.21 -19.67 -10.86
N PRO A 5 12.57 -20.32 -11.98
CA PRO A 5 13.98 -20.63 -12.30
C PRO A 5 14.83 -19.42 -12.73
N GLU A 6 14.24 -18.24 -12.90
CA GLU A 6 14.93 -17.07 -13.47
C GLU A 6 15.08 -15.90 -12.50
N ARG A 7 14.59 -16.00 -11.26
CA ARG A 7 14.75 -14.93 -10.28
C ARG A 7 16.02 -15.15 -9.48
N LEU A 8 16.84 -14.09 -9.36
CA LEU A 8 17.99 -14.11 -8.45
C LEU A 8 17.51 -14.40 -7.03
N SER A 9 18.29 -15.20 -6.31
CA SER A 9 18.11 -15.37 -4.86
C SER A 9 18.33 -14.03 -4.14
N ALA A 10 17.80 -13.91 -2.92
CA ALA A 10 17.98 -12.71 -2.12
C ALA A 10 19.47 -12.37 -1.91
N SER A 11 20.29 -13.39 -1.65
CA SER A 11 21.74 -13.23 -1.48
C SER A 11 22.44 -12.78 -2.77
N ALA A 12 22.07 -13.35 -3.92
CA ALA A 12 22.63 -12.96 -5.22
C ALA A 12 22.20 -11.55 -5.67
N THR A 13 21.05 -11.06 -5.18
CA THR A 13 20.56 -9.71 -5.52
C THR A 13 21.39 -8.62 -4.82
N LEU A 14 21.93 -8.90 -3.63
CA LEU A 14 22.74 -7.95 -2.85
C LEU A 14 24.05 -7.58 -3.55
N THR A 15 24.60 -8.49 -4.35
CA THR A 15 25.84 -8.28 -5.10
C THR A 15 25.61 -7.68 -6.49
N HIS A 16 24.36 -7.41 -6.87
CA HIS A 16 24.05 -6.89 -8.19
C HIS A 16 24.58 -5.45 -8.36
N PRO A 17 25.36 -5.15 -9.42
CA PRO A 17 26.04 -3.86 -9.59
C PRO A 17 25.12 -2.64 -9.48
N TRP A 18 23.91 -2.73 -10.03
CA TRP A 18 22.91 -1.65 -9.95
C TRP A 18 22.50 -1.34 -8.50
N LEU A 19 22.36 -2.35 -7.64
CA LEU A 19 21.97 -2.14 -6.26
C LEU A 19 23.12 -1.49 -5.46
N ILE A 20 24.35 -1.96 -5.68
CA ILE A 20 25.55 -1.37 -5.07
C ILE A 20 25.70 0.09 -5.51
N GLN A 21 25.55 0.37 -6.80
CA GLN A 21 25.69 1.71 -7.36
C GLN A 21 24.57 2.66 -6.88
N SER A 22 23.33 2.16 -6.74
CA SER A 22 22.22 2.96 -6.20
C SER A 22 22.36 3.27 -4.71
N ALA A 23 23.04 2.44 -3.93
CA ALA A 23 23.37 2.74 -2.54
C ALA A 23 24.41 3.88 -2.42
N LEU A 24 25.32 3.99 -3.40
CA LEU A 24 26.36 5.02 -3.46
C LEU A 24 25.86 6.35 -4.05
N CYS A 25 24.81 6.31 -4.88
CA CYS A 25 24.22 7.50 -5.52
C CYS A 25 22.77 7.71 -5.03
N THR A 26 22.63 8.50 -3.97
CA THR A 26 21.34 8.77 -3.31
C THR A 26 20.51 9.87 -3.98
N GLU A 27 21.05 10.54 -5.00
CA GLU A 27 20.40 11.55 -5.85
C GLU A 27 19.38 10.90 -6.83
N LEU A 28 18.54 10.00 -6.33
CA LEU A 28 17.47 9.43 -7.11
C LEU A 28 16.34 10.47 -7.19
N HIS A 29 16.17 11.06 -8.37
CA HIS A 29 15.05 11.93 -8.71
C HIS A 29 13.73 11.13 -8.77
N VAL A 30 13.33 10.54 -7.65
CA VAL A 30 12.02 9.92 -7.51
C VAL A 30 10.99 11.03 -7.59
N THR A 31 10.18 10.98 -8.65
CA THR A 31 9.06 11.92 -8.83
C THR A 31 8.07 11.77 -7.66
N LYS A 32 8.20 12.63 -6.64
CA LYS A 32 7.37 12.63 -5.42
C LYS A 32 5.87 12.67 -5.74
N THR A 33 5.50 13.31 -6.85
CA THR A 33 4.12 13.39 -7.36
C THR A 33 3.53 12.02 -7.70
N LYS A 34 4.28 11.16 -8.41
CA LYS A 34 3.85 9.79 -8.75
C LYS A 34 3.77 8.92 -7.51
N LEU A 35 4.74 9.05 -6.60
CA LEU A 35 4.74 8.30 -5.34
C LEU A 35 3.53 8.67 -4.47
N LYS A 36 3.24 9.97 -4.28
CA LYS A 36 2.06 10.42 -3.53
C LYS A 36 0.76 9.88 -4.13
N ARG A 37 0.61 9.95 -5.46
CA ARG A 37 -0.57 9.41 -6.17
C ARG A 37 -0.71 7.90 -5.92
N TYR A 38 0.38 7.16 -6.02
CA TYR A 38 0.40 5.71 -5.76
C TYR A 38 -0.01 5.39 -4.32
N VAL A 39 0.56 6.09 -3.34
CA VAL A 39 0.27 5.88 -1.91
C VAL A 39 -1.19 6.16 -1.59
N ILE A 40 -1.75 7.26 -2.10
CA ILE A 40 -3.18 7.60 -1.92
C ILE A 40 -4.06 6.51 -2.53
N LYS A 41 -3.79 6.10 -3.77
CA LYS A 41 -4.53 5.00 -4.44
C LYS A 41 -4.50 3.72 -3.61
N LYS A 42 -3.33 3.32 -3.11
CA LYS A 42 -3.15 2.10 -2.31
C LYS A 42 -3.87 2.17 -0.96
N ARG A 43 -3.90 3.34 -0.33
CA ARG A 43 -4.62 3.55 0.94
C ARG A 43 -6.12 3.39 0.75
N TRP A 44 -6.70 3.96 -0.30
CA TRP A 44 -8.12 3.79 -0.63
C TRP A 44 -8.47 2.34 -0.94
N ALA A 45 -7.65 1.64 -1.73
CA ALA A 45 -7.86 0.22 -2.00
C ALA A 45 -7.88 -0.62 -0.70
N LYS A 46 -7.00 -0.31 0.26
CA LYS A 46 -6.97 -1.00 1.56
C LYS A 46 -8.20 -0.67 2.42
N ALA A 47 -8.64 0.59 2.44
CA ALA A 47 -9.83 1.01 3.17
C ALA A 47 -11.09 0.31 2.62
N VAL A 48 -11.26 0.29 1.29
CA VAL A 48 -12.37 -0.41 0.63
C VAL A 48 -12.33 -1.91 0.91
N ALA A 49 -11.15 -2.54 0.82
CA ALA A 49 -11.01 -3.96 1.15
C ALA A 49 -11.40 -4.26 2.60
N ALA A 50 -11.05 -3.37 3.54
CA ALA A 50 -11.45 -3.50 4.94
C ALA A 50 -12.98 -3.37 5.11
N VAL A 51 -13.61 -2.40 4.46
CA VAL A 51 -15.08 -2.25 4.47
C VAL A 51 -15.78 -3.48 3.90
N ILE A 52 -15.29 -4.01 2.77
CA ILE A 52 -15.83 -5.25 2.17
C ILE A 52 -15.67 -6.43 3.13
N ALA A 53 -14.52 -6.56 3.80
CA ALA A 53 -14.28 -7.61 4.77
C ALA A 53 -15.22 -7.50 5.97
N LEU A 54 -15.41 -6.30 6.52
CA LEU A 54 -16.35 -6.03 7.61
C LEU A 54 -17.78 -6.36 7.22
N LYS A 55 -18.22 -5.97 6.01
CA LYS A 55 -19.53 -6.35 5.48
C LYS A 55 -19.68 -7.87 5.37
N ARG A 56 -18.64 -8.59 4.93
CA ARG A 56 -18.62 -10.06 4.89
C ARG A 56 -18.69 -10.70 6.28
N MET A 57 -18.14 -10.04 7.29
CA MET A 57 -18.25 -10.46 8.70
C MET A 57 -19.60 -10.11 9.34
N GLY A 58 -20.54 -9.52 8.60
CA GLY A 58 -21.86 -9.17 9.11
C GLY A 58 -21.92 -7.84 9.86
N ALA A 59 -20.90 -6.99 9.73
CA ALA A 59 -20.97 -5.63 10.27
C ALA A 59 -22.07 -4.84 9.55
N LYS A 60 -22.98 -4.25 10.34
CA LYS A 60 -24.01 -3.33 9.85
C LYS A 60 -23.48 -1.91 9.93
N PHE A 61 -23.34 -1.26 8.79
CA PHE A 61 -23.05 0.17 8.72
C PHE A 61 -24.40 0.88 8.73
N GLU A 62 -24.95 1.10 9.92
CA GLU A 62 -26.14 1.94 10.05
C GLU A 62 -25.69 3.40 9.84
N ASP A 63 -26.43 4.12 9.01
CA ASP A 63 -26.18 5.53 8.74
C ASP A 63 -26.41 6.31 10.03
N VAL A 64 -25.34 6.76 10.69
CA VAL A 64 -25.45 7.73 11.79
C VAL A 64 -25.75 9.10 11.17
N HIS A 65 -26.97 9.27 10.66
CA HIS A 65 -27.54 10.57 10.39
C HIS A 65 -28.13 11.11 11.70
N GLU A 66 -27.45 12.12 12.24
CA GLU A 66 -27.98 13.17 13.13
C GLU A 66 -28.87 12.76 14.33
N GLU A 67 -28.24 12.54 15.50
CA GLU A 67 -28.87 12.91 16.78
C GLU A 67 -28.00 13.94 17.53
N LYS A 68 -27.90 15.14 16.94
CA LYS A 68 -27.56 16.35 17.70
C LYS A 68 -28.55 17.47 17.36
N ALA A 69 -29.84 17.19 17.54
CA ALA A 69 -30.90 18.19 17.45
C ALA A 69 -32.00 17.94 18.49
N GLU A 70 -31.64 17.71 19.76
CA GLU A 70 -32.61 17.82 20.85
C GLU A 70 -31.93 18.35 22.13
N LYS A 71 -31.63 19.65 22.09
CA LYS A 71 -31.56 20.52 23.27
C LYS A 71 -32.12 21.87 22.86
N ALA A 72 -33.45 21.95 22.83
CA ALA A 72 -34.21 23.20 22.87
C ALA A 72 -35.03 23.19 24.16
#